data_AF-A0A8C0UCD2-F1
#
_entry.id   AF-A0A8C0UCD2-F1
#
_cell.length_a   1.000
_cell.length_b   1.000
_cell.length_c   1.000
_cell.angle_alpha   90.00
_cell.angle_beta   90.00
_cell.angle_gamma   90.00
#
_symmetry.space_group_name_H-M   'P 1'
#
loop_
_entity.id
_entity.type
_entity.pdbx_description
1 polymer ?
#
loop_
_entity_poly.entity_id
_entity_poly.type
_entity_poly.pdbx_seq_one_letter_code
_entity_poly.pdbx_strand_id
1 'polypeptide(L)'
;MVRAFGSAFTLDLRLNHHLLASHYVERHLGAGSNGSHSTGAGEHCYYQGRIRGQPRSFAALSSCQGLRGVFSDGRATYLIEPQAGTEHGQGLRPHIVQRVTSCPRLGCLFPALSQRVPGGIPKLRRRRQVSGDNGNTGQGTEDMGRGQCA
;
A
#
# COMPACT_ATOMS: atom_id res chain seq x y z
N MET A 1 21.04 7.20 -4.26
CA MET A 1 21.94 6.32 -3.47
C MET A 1 21.67 6.55 -2.00
N VAL A 2 21.57 5.49 -1.21
CA VAL A 2 21.34 5.54 0.26
C VAL A 2 22.58 4.98 0.95
N ARG A 3 23.16 5.72 1.91
CA ARG A 3 24.31 5.28 2.70
C ARG A 3 23.86 4.94 4.11
N ALA A 4 24.06 3.70 4.54
CA ALA A 4 23.69 3.24 5.88
C ALA A 4 24.49 1.99 6.26
N PHE A 5 24.78 1.81 7.56
CA PHE A 5 25.46 0.61 8.08
C PHE A 5 26.78 0.27 7.36
N GLY A 6 27.58 1.30 7.04
CA GLY A 6 28.85 1.13 6.32
C GLY A 6 28.71 0.73 4.84
N SER A 7 27.49 0.68 4.31
CA SER A 7 27.18 0.26 2.94
C SER A 7 26.56 1.41 2.13
N ALA A 8 26.74 1.36 0.80
CA ALA A 8 26.13 2.29 -0.15
C ALA A 8 25.19 1.53 -1.11
N PHE A 9 23.89 1.75 -0.94
CA PHE A 9 22.85 1.11 -1.72
C PHE A 9 22.44 2.00 -2.90
N THR A 10 22.66 1.52 -4.12
CA THR A 10 22.14 2.17 -5.33
C THR A 10 20.81 1.53 -5.68
N LEU A 11 19.73 2.30 -5.57
CA LEU A 11 18.37 1.85 -5.84
C LEU A 11 17.97 2.26 -7.25
N ASP A 12 17.67 1.26 -8.09
CA ASP A 12 17.11 1.48 -9.42
C ASP A 12 15.58 1.47 -9.29
N LEU A 13 14.99 2.67 -9.25
CA LEU A 13 13.58 2.90 -8.97
C LEU A 13 12.81 3.29 -10.23
N ARG A 14 11.53 2.93 -10.27
CA ARG A 14 10.57 3.32 -11.31
C ARG A 14 9.26 3.73 -10.63
N LEU A 15 8.56 4.70 -11.22
CA LEU A 15 7.22 5.06 -10.74
C LEU A 15 6.31 3.83 -10.81
N ASN A 16 5.51 3.60 -9.77
CA ASN A 16 4.60 2.45 -9.71
C ASN A 16 3.20 2.77 -10.27
N HIS A 17 3.07 2.79 -11.59
CA HIS A 17 1.82 3.12 -12.32
C HIS A 17 0.63 2.16 -12.07
N HIS A 18 0.81 1.10 -11.28
CA HIS A 18 -0.21 0.08 -11.03
C HIS A 18 -0.73 0.05 -9.58
N LEU A 19 -0.31 0.99 -8.72
CA LEU A 19 -0.84 1.11 -7.36
C LEU A 19 -2.31 1.53 -7.33
N LEU A 20 -2.72 2.32 -8.31
CA LEU A 20 -4.07 2.83 -8.42
C LEU A 20 -4.82 1.98 -9.45
N ALA A 21 -6.06 1.61 -9.12
CA ALA A 21 -6.92 0.90 -10.06
C ALA A 21 -7.07 1.73 -11.34
N SER A 22 -7.20 1.06 -12.49
CA SER A 22 -7.30 1.69 -13.81
C SER A 22 -8.40 2.75 -13.94
N HIS A 23 -9.39 2.73 -13.04
CA HIS A 23 -10.50 3.68 -12.98
C HIS A 23 -10.55 4.46 -11.66
N TYR A 24 -9.40 4.66 -11.01
CA TYR A 24 -9.32 5.50 -9.83
C TYR A 24 -9.69 6.96 -10.18
N VAL A 25 -10.61 7.54 -9.41
CA VAL A 25 -11.09 8.92 -9.57
C VAL A 25 -10.91 9.61 -8.24
N GLU A 26 -10.16 10.71 -8.25
CA GLU A 26 -10.01 11.56 -7.07
C GLU A 26 -11.16 12.57 -7.04
N ARG A 27 -11.84 12.67 -5.89
CA ARG A 27 -12.94 13.61 -5.67
C ARG A 27 -12.50 14.64 -4.64
N HIS A 28 -12.31 15.88 -5.10
CA HIS A 28 -11.99 17.01 -4.22
C HIS A 28 -13.30 17.59 -3.64
N LEU A 29 -13.51 17.43 -2.34
CA LEU A 29 -14.67 17.96 -1.63
C LEU A 29 -14.30 19.31 -0.98
N GLY A 30 -14.54 20.41 -1.71
CA GLY A 30 -14.44 21.77 -1.18
C GLY A 30 -15.78 22.28 -0.63
N ALA A 31 -15.73 23.18 0.37
CA ALA A 31 -16.89 23.76 1.03
C ALA A 31 -17.74 24.72 0.15
N GLY A 32 -17.36 24.92 -1.11
CA GLY A 32 -18.13 25.66 -2.11
C GLY A 32 -18.11 24.87 -3.41
N SER A 33 -19.28 24.48 -3.89
CA SER A 33 -19.46 23.49 -4.95
C SER A 33 -18.74 23.85 -6.24
N ASN A 34 -17.79 22.99 -6.61
CA ASN A 34 -17.64 22.38 -7.94
C ASN A 34 -16.64 21.25 -7.76
N GLY A 35 -17.14 20.06 -7.42
CA GLY A 35 -16.32 18.87 -7.23
C GLY A 35 -15.60 18.54 -8.53
N SER A 36 -14.31 18.88 -8.63
CA SER A 36 -13.48 18.51 -9.76
C SER A 36 -13.17 17.02 -9.69
N HIS A 37 -13.39 16.33 -10.82
CA HIS A 37 -13.02 14.94 -11.03
C HIS A 37 -11.72 14.92 -11.85
N SER A 38 -10.62 14.48 -11.25
CA SER A 38 -9.40 14.13 -11.98
C SER A 38 -9.35 12.63 -12.19
N THR A 39 -8.86 12.20 -13.37
CA THR A 39 -8.40 10.83 -13.55
C THR A 39 -7.25 10.63 -12.58
N GLY A 40 -7.47 9.84 -11.53
CA GLY A 40 -6.49 9.69 -10.45
C GLY A 40 -5.21 8.94 -10.86
N ALA A 41 -5.05 8.63 -12.15
CA ALA A 41 -3.84 8.12 -12.78
C ALA A 41 -2.79 9.22 -13.05
N GLY A 42 -2.72 10.26 -12.21
CA GLY A 42 -1.65 11.25 -12.28
C GLY A 42 -0.28 10.66 -11.90
N GLU A 43 0.79 11.43 -12.13
CA GLU A 43 2.13 11.13 -11.64
C GLU A 43 2.12 11.04 -10.10
N HIS A 44 2.05 9.82 -9.56
CA HIS A 44 2.05 9.60 -8.12
C HIS A 44 3.49 9.45 -7.59
N CYS A 45 3.73 9.89 -6.37
CA CYS A 45 5.03 9.88 -5.72
C CYS A 45 5.46 8.53 -5.13
N TYR A 46 4.96 7.42 -5.67
CA TYR A 46 5.29 6.05 -5.25
C TYR A 46 6.19 5.35 -6.27
N TYR A 47 7.23 4.72 -5.77
CA TYR A 47 8.30 4.11 -6.55
C TYR A 47 8.51 2.66 -6.13
N GLN A 48 8.81 1.81 -7.09
CA GLN A 48 9.19 0.43 -6.88
C GLN A 48 10.49 0.11 -7.62
N GLY A 49 11.26 -0.85 -7.13
CA GLY A 49 12.55 -1.15 -7.74
C GLY A 49 13.36 -2.19 -7.01
N ARG A 50 14.68 -2.16 -7.25
CA ARG A 50 15.67 -3.09 -6.68
C ARG A 50 16.99 -2.38 -6.39
N ILE A 51 17.83 -2.98 -5.56
CA ILE A 51 19.24 -2.60 -5.43
C ILE A 51 19.98 -3.08 -6.69
N ARG A 52 20.74 -2.16 -7.29
CA ARG A 52 21.55 -2.42 -8.49
C ARG A 52 22.49 -3.60 -8.26
N GLY A 53 22.47 -4.55 -9.19
CA GLY A 53 23.31 -5.75 -9.12
C GLY A 53 22.85 -6.82 -8.14
N GLN A 54 21.67 -6.67 -7.50
CA GLN A 54 21.18 -7.61 -6.50
C GLN A 54 19.76 -8.11 -6.85
N PRO A 55 19.61 -9.20 -7.62
CA PRO A 55 18.32 -9.62 -8.16
C PRO A 55 17.25 -10.01 -7.12
N ARG A 56 17.67 -10.48 -5.95
CA ARG A 56 16.77 -10.85 -4.83
C ARG A 56 16.34 -9.66 -3.96
N SER A 57 16.84 -8.47 -4.27
CA SER A 57 16.47 -7.25 -3.55
C SER A 57 15.13 -6.71 -4.01
N PHE A 58 14.54 -5.86 -3.19
CA PHE A 58 13.38 -5.04 -3.57
C PHE A 58 13.46 -3.67 -2.90
N ALA A 59 12.75 -2.70 -3.47
CA ALA A 59 12.55 -1.38 -2.89
C ALA A 59 11.12 -0.90 -3.19
N ALA A 60 10.48 -0.30 -2.19
CA ALA A 60 9.18 0.34 -2.28
C ALA A 60 9.25 1.66 -1.49
N LEU A 61 9.28 2.79 -2.20
CA LEU A 61 9.53 4.11 -1.63
C LEU A 61 8.44 5.10 -2.03
N SER A 62 8.26 6.11 -1.19
CA SER A 62 7.40 7.25 -1.43
C SER A 62 8.20 8.54 -1.24
N SER A 63 7.94 9.54 -2.08
CA SER A 63 8.49 10.89 -1.96
C SER A 63 7.41 11.93 -1.64
N CYS A 64 6.19 11.52 -1.31
CA CYS A 64 5.03 12.42 -1.21
C CYS A 64 5.18 13.48 -0.12
N GLN A 65 5.83 13.13 0.99
CA GLN A 65 6.05 14.01 2.13
C GLN A 65 7.48 13.79 2.68
N GLY A 66 8.45 13.80 1.76
CA GLY A 66 9.81 13.36 2.01
C GLY A 66 10.02 11.88 1.70
N LEU A 67 11.28 11.47 1.56
CA LEU A 67 11.64 10.11 1.21
C LEU A 67 11.35 9.15 2.36
N ARG A 68 10.50 8.17 2.10
CA ARG A 68 10.18 7.12 3.06
C ARG A 68 9.87 5.78 2.40
N GLY A 69 9.90 4.71 3.16
CA GLY A 69 9.49 3.38 2.70
C GLY A 69 10.49 2.31 3.10
N VAL A 70 10.56 1.25 2.30
CA VAL A 70 11.29 0.03 2.64
C VAL A 70 12.13 -0.47 1.47
N PHE A 71 13.31 -1.01 1.77
CA PHE A 71 14.10 -1.77 0.80
C PHE A 71 14.80 -2.95 1.48
N SER A 72 15.12 -4.00 0.73
CA SER A 72 15.82 -5.17 1.25
C SER A 72 16.91 -5.60 0.28
N ASP A 73 18.06 -5.99 0.81
CA ASP A 73 19.17 -6.61 0.07
C ASP A 73 19.01 -8.14 -0.09
N GLY A 74 17.89 -8.69 0.41
CA GLY A 74 17.62 -10.14 0.48
C GLY A 74 18.13 -10.81 1.75
N ARG A 75 18.82 -10.08 2.65
CA ARG A 75 19.29 -10.57 3.95
C ARG A 75 18.67 -9.80 5.11
N ALA A 76 18.59 -8.48 4.98
CA ALA A 76 17.95 -7.60 5.93
C ALA A 76 16.92 -6.72 5.22
N THR A 77 15.98 -6.20 5.99
CA THR A 77 15.05 -5.18 5.53
C THR A 77 15.42 -3.86 6.16
N TYR A 78 15.32 -2.79 5.40
CA TYR A 78 15.70 -1.45 5.81
C TYR A 78 14.50 -0.54 5.66
N LEU A 79 14.16 0.17 6.74
CA LEU A 79 13.15 1.22 6.75
C LEU A 79 13.86 2.56 6.60
N ILE A 80 13.41 3.39 5.67
CA ILE A 80 13.87 4.78 5.51
C ILE A 80 12.71 5.71 5.85
N GLU A 81 12.98 6.72 6.70
CA GLU A 81 11.98 7.73 7.08
C GLU A 81 12.61 9.13 7.16
N PRO A 82 11.83 10.20 6.95
CA PRO A 82 12.26 11.56 7.23
C PRO A 82 12.59 11.73 8.71
N GLN A 83 13.63 12.50 9.02
CA GLN A 83 13.92 12.86 10.39
C GLN A 83 12.92 13.90 10.91
N ALA A 84 12.23 13.57 12.01
CA ALA A 84 11.27 14.47 12.66
C ALA A 84 11.94 15.75 13.18
N GLY A 85 11.23 16.87 13.11
CA GLY A 85 11.69 18.17 13.64
C GLY A 85 12.60 18.98 12.72
N THR A 86 12.82 18.53 11.47
CA THR A 86 13.50 19.34 10.45
C THR A 86 12.49 20.15 9.63
N GLU A 87 11.97 21.21 10.24
CA GLU A 87 11.05 22.14 9.62
C GLU A 87 11.78 23.07 8.63
N HIS A 88 11.29 23.08 7.39
CA HIS A 88 11.32 24.23 6.46
C HIS A 88 12.66 24.97 6.21
N GLY A 89 13.75 24.24 5.98
CA GLY A 89 14.95 24.78 5.33
C GLY A 89 15.03 24.36 3.86
N GLN A 90 15.44 25.26 2.95
CA GLN A 90 15.75 24.99 1.53
C GLN A 90 17.00 24.09 1.35
N GLY A 91 17.01 22.93 2.00
CA GLY A 91 18.16 22.02 2.06
C GLY A 91 17.75 20.53 1.98
N LEU A 92 18.77 19.67 2.01
CA LEU A 92 18.59 18.21 2.04
C LEU A 92 17.88 17.81 3.35
N ARG A 93 16.65 17.29 3.26
CA ARG A 93 15.95 16.72 4.42
C ARG A 93 16.65 15.43 4.82
N PRO A 94 17.24 15.34 6.03
CA PRO A 94 17.93 14.13 6.44
C PRO A 94 16.92 12.98 6.63
N HIS A 95 17.39 11.78 6.33
CA HIS A 95 16.63 10.54 6.46
C HIS A 95 17.31 9.61 7.47
N ILE A 96 16.50 8.93 8.27
CA ILE A 96 16.96 7.89 9.19
C ILE A 96 16.74 6.55 8.50
N VAL A 97 17.76 5.70 8.51
CA VAL A 97 17.66 4.32 8.00
C VAL A 97 17.77 3.35 9.17
N GLN A 98 16.73 2.55 9.37
CA GLN A 98 16.68 1.53 10.42
C GLN A 98 16.77 0.15 9.78
N ARG A 99 17.60 -0.73 10.34
CA ARG A 99 17.72 -2.12 9.88
C ARG A 99 16.79 -3.00 10.71
N VAL A 100 15.81 -3.58 10.05
CA VAL A 100 14.89 -4.57 10.60
C VAL A 100 15.41 -5.94 10.21
N THR A 101 15.82 -6.74 11.19
CA THR A 101 16.12 -8.15 10.96
C THR A 101 14.83 -8.85 10.55
N SER A 102 14.86 -9.61 9.46
CA SER A 102 13.76 -10.50 9.11
C SER A 102 13.61 -11.50 10.25
N CYS A 103 12.62 -11.29 11.12
CA CYS A 103 12.34 -12.24 12.16
C CYS A 103 11.80 -13.51 11.50
N PRO A 104 12.39 -14.69 11.72
CA PRO A 104 11.95 -15.93 11.09
C PRO A 104 10.61 -16.46 11.64
N ARG A 105 9.98 -15.73 12.58
CA ARG A 105 8.69 -16.09 13.15
C ARG A 105 7.55 -15.56 12.28
N LEU A 106 6.68 -16.47 11.84
CA LEU A 106 5.38 -16.17 11.24
C LEU A 106 4.62 -15.22 12.19
N GLY A 107 4.53 -13.93 11.85
CA GLY A 107 3.85 -12.92 12.67
C GLY A 107 4.64 -11.65 12.98
N CYS A 108 5.92 -11.56 12.61
CA CYS A 108 6.74 -10.37 12.84
C CYS A 108 6.87 -9.41 11.64
N LEU A 109 5.90 -9.43 10.72
CA LEU A 109 5.78 -8.41 9.69
C LEU A 109 5.43 -7.07 10.36
N PHE A 110 6.42 -6.21 10.48
CA PHE A 110 6.36 -4.78 10.86
C PHE A 110 5.78 -4.47 12.25
N PRO A 111 6.62 -4.22 13.29
CA PRO A 111 6.15 -3.53 14.48
C PRO A 111 5.70 -2.08 14.19
N ALA A 112 6.13 -1.51 13.05
CA ALA A 112 5.82 -0.12 12.66
C ALA A 112 4.38 0.13 12.20
N LEU A 113 3.58 -0.91 11.92
CA LEU A 113 2.14 -0.78 11.62
C LEU A 113 1.24 -1.05 12.84
N SER A 114 1.82 -1.41 13.98
CA SER A 114 1.09 -1.53 15.25
C SER A 114 1.15 -0.22 16.03
N GLN A 115 0.84 0.90 15.37
CA GLN A 115 0.31 2.03 16.11
C GLN A 115 -1.11 1.65 16.50
N ARG A 116 -1.28 1.38 17.79
CA ARG A 116 -2.54 1.12 18.49
C ARG A 116 -3.69 1.86 17.80
N VAL A 117 -4.62 1.12 17.20
CA VAL A 117 -5.99 1.59 17.00
C VAL A 117 -6.68 1.40 18.34
N PRO A 118 -6.95 2.45 19.13
CA PRO A 118 -7.84 2.33 20.27
C PRO A 118 -9.25 2.36 19.69
N GLY A 119 -9.90 1.20 19.60
CA GLY A 119 -11.30 1.14 19.19
C GLY A 119 -11.61 -0.12 18.42
N GLY A 120 -12.54 -0.90 18.96
CA GLY A 120 -12.99 -2.16 18.39
C GLY A 120 -13.35 -2.07 16.91
N ILE A 121 -13.03 -3.13 16.18
CA ILE A 121 -13.46 -3.36 14.80
C ILE A 121 -15.00 -3.21 14.77
N PRO A 122 -15.58 -2.22 14.07
CA PRO A 122 -17.03 -2.17 13.91
C PRO A 122 -17.44 -3.42 13.13
N LYS A 123 -18.24 -4.29 13.75
CA LYS A 123 -18.84 -5.42 13.02
C LYS A 123 -19.70 -4.85 11.91
N LEU A 124 -19.22 -4.95 10.66
CA LEU A 124 -20.01 -4.61 9.49
C LEU A 124 -21.18 -5.59 9.40
N ARG A 125 -22.33 -5.18 9.94
CA ARG A 125 -23.57 -5.94 9.87
C ARG A 125 -24.10 -5.85 8.44
N ARG A 126 -23.81 -6.88 7.64
CA ARG A 126 -24.30 -7.01 6.27
C ARG A 126 -25.83 -7.19 6.31
N ARG A 127 -26.61 -6.12 6.16
CA ARG A 127 -28.04 -6.23 5.86
C ARG A 127 -28.18 -6.70 4.41
N ARG A 128 -28.59 -7.95 4.21
CA ARG A 128 -29.18 -8.37 2.93
C ARG A 128 -30.58 -7.77 2.89
N GLN A 129 -30.84 -6.92 1.92
CA GLN A 129 -32.20 -6.54 1.55
C GLN A 129 -32.54 -7.38 0.31
N VAL A 130 -33.39 -8.39 0.50
CA VAL A 130 -33.97 -9.14 -0.61
C VAL A 130 -35.20 -8.35 -1.04
N SER A 131 -35.13 -7.75 -2.23
CA SER A 131 -36.32 -7.22 -2.89
C SER A 131 -37.16 -8.43 -3.30
N GLY A 132 -38.29 -8.64 -2.61
CA GLY A 132 -39.26 -9.65 -3.00
C GLY A 132 -39.98 -9.17 -4.24
N ASP A 133 -39.67 -9.77 -5.38
CA ASP A 133 -40.48 -9.61 -6.58
C ASP A 133 -41.63 -10.62 -6.53
N ASN A 134 -42.84 -10.12 -6.68
CA ASN A 134 -44.07 -10.87 -6.50
C ASN A 134 -44.41 -11.51 -7.86
N GLY A 135 -44.10 -12.79 -8.05
CA GLY A 135 -44.34 -13.50 -9.30
C GLY A 135 -44.61 -14.99 -9.06
N ASN A 136 -45.89 -15.35 -9.19
CA ASN A 136 -46.47 -16.66 -8.92
C ASN A 136 -46.10 -17.73 -9.98
N THR A 137 -46.17 -18.99 -9.54
CA THR A 137 -46.41 -20.24 -10.30
C THR A 137 -45.35 -20.83 -11.24
N GLY A 138 -44.98 -22.10 -10.98
CA GLY A 138 -44.49 -23.03 -12.00
C GLY A 138 -43.58 -24.16 -11.47
N GLN A 139 -44.10 -25.38 -11.42
CA GLN A 139 -43.39 -26.63 -11.09
C GLN A 139 -42.26 -26.97 -12.08
N GLY A 140 -41.20 -27.62 -11.59
CA GLY A 140 -40.18 -28.30 -12.38
C GLY A 140 -39.17 -29.05 -11.50
N THR A 141 -39.12 -30.37 -11.64
CA THR A 141 -38.25 -31.34 -10.95
C THR A 141 -36.83 -31.38 -11.55
N GLU A 142 -35.95 -32.23 -10.98
CA GLU A 142 -34.63 -32.71 -11.50
C GLU A 142 -33.40 -31.89 -11.02
N ASP A 143 -32.20 -32.41 -10.73
CA ASP A 143 -31.61 -33.73 -10.44
C ASP A 143 -30.20 -33.42 -9.84
N MET A 144 -29.61 -34.36 -9.08
CA MET A 144 -28.29 -34.25 -8.46
C MET A 144 -27.15 -34.05 -9.47
N GLY A 145 -26.31 -33.04 -9.27
CA GLY A 145 -25.05 -32.88 -10.00
C GLY A 145 -23.95 -32.27 -9.13
N ARG A 146 -23.05 -33.11 -8.61
CA ARG A 146 -21.79 -32.69 -7.97
C ARG A 146 -20.87 -32.06 -9.03
N GLY A 147 -20.42 -30.83 -8.83
CA GLY A 147 -19.42 -30.16 -9.66
C GLY A 147 -18.26 -29.63 -8.81
N GLN A 148 -17.06 -30.16 -9.06
CA GLN A 148 -15.79 -29.81 -8.41
C GLN A 148 -15.27 -28.47 -8.96
N CYS A 149 -14.64 -27.67 -8.10
CA CYS A 149 -13.91 -26.46 -8.52
C CYS A 149 -12.56 -26.87 -9.12
N ALA A 150 -12.25 -26.31 -10.29
CA ALA A 150 -10.90 -26.28 -10.88
C ALA A 150 -10.05 -25.17 -10.26
#